data_AF-A0A432WAP5-F1
#
_entry.id   AF-A0A432WAP5-F1
#
_cell.length_a   1.000
_cell.length_b   1.000
_cell.length_c   1.000
_cell.angle_alpha   90.00
_cell.angle_beta   90.00
_cell.angle_gamma   90.00
#
_symmetry.space_group_name_H-M   'P 1'
#
loop_
_entity.id
_entity.type
_entity.pdbx_description
1 polymer ?
#
loop_
_entity_poly.entity_id
_entity_poly.type
_entity_poly.pdbx_seq_one_letter_code
_entity_poly.pdbx_strand_id
1 'polypeptide(L)' 'MCPVCSRPFSWRKKWAAVWEEVKYCSERCRRQRASTK' A
#
# COMPACT_ATOMS: atom_id res chain seq x y z
N MET A 1 2.04 4.12 -7.33
CA MET A 1 2.87 4.81 -6.32
C MET A 1 2.02 4.98 -5.07
N CYS A 2 2.54 4.71 -3.86
CA CYS A 2 1.69 4.73 -2.66
C CYS A 2 1.46 6.16 -2.15
N PRO A 3 0.21 6.55 -1.81
CA PRO A 3 -0.13 7.92 -1.42
C PRO A 3 0.42 8.37 -0.05
N VAL A 4 1.01 7.46 0.72
CA VAL A 4 1.54 7.75 2.07
C VAL A 4 3.06 7.83 2.05
N CYS A 5 3.70 6.82 1.44
CA CYS A 5 5.16 6.70 1.39
C CYS A 5 5.78 7.35 0.13
N SER A 6 4.96 7.74 -0.85
CA SER A 6 5.37 8.19 -2.19
C SER A 6 6.37 7.27 -2.89
N ARG A 7 6.46 6.01 -2.46
CA ARG A 7 7.35 5.01 -3.06
C ARG A 7 6.64 4.23 -4.15
N PRO A 8 7.38 3.76 -5.17
CA PRO A 8 6.84 2.81 -6.14
C PRO A 8 6.43 1.52 -5.45
N PHE A 9 5.34 0.92 -5.92
CA PHE A 9 4.96 -0.42 -5.47
C PHE A 9 5.93 -1.42 -6.08
N SER A 10 6.73 -2.09 -5.25
CA SER A 10 7.51 -3.23 -5.73
C SER A 10 6.58 -4.42 -5.92
N TRP A 11 6.59 -5.01 -7.11
CA TRP A 11 5.82 -6.22 -7.41
C TRP A 11 6.16 -7.33 -6.40
N ARG A 12 5.14 -7.98 -5.83
CA ARG A 12 5.29 -9.13 -4.94
C ARG A 12 4.37 -10.25 -5.42
N LYS A 13 4.88 -11.49 -5.51
CA LYS A 13 4.07 -12.68 -5.84
C LYS A 13 2.83 -12.83 -4.96
N LYS A 14 2.92 -12.47 -3.67
CA LYS A 14 1.80 -12.50 -2.72
C LYS A 14 0.63 -11.59 -3.12
N TRP A 15 0.87 -10.59 -3.96
CA TRP A 15 -0.15 -9.65 -4.40
C TRP A 15 -0.82 -10.03 -5.72
N ALA A 16 -0.40 -11.11 -6.38
CA ALA A 16 -0.96 -11.51 -7.68
C ALA A 16 -2.48 -11.69 -7.64
N ALA A 17 -3.03 -12.20 -6.53
CA ALA A 17 -4.47 -12.42 -6.36
C ALA A 17 -5.27 -11.16 -5.95
N VAL A 18 -4.61 -10.13 -5.43
CA VAL A 18 -5.25 -8.94 -4.85
C VAL A 18 -4.74 -7.64 -5.47
N TRP A 19 -4.03 -7.72 -6.59
CA TRP A 19 -3.29 -6.61 -7.17
C TRP A 19 -4.17 -5.40 -7.45
N GLU A 20 -5.42 -5.63 -7.86
CA GLU A 20 -6.41 -4.58 -8.12
C GLU A 20 -6.88 -3.85 -6.85
N GLU A 21 -6.83 -4.50 -5.69
CA GLU A 21 -7.19 -3.92 -4.40
C GLU A 21 -6.00 -3.26 -3.67
N VAL A 22 -4.76 -3.48 -4.12
CA VAL A 22 -3.57 -2.93 -3.45
C VAL A 22 -3.46 -1.42 -3.66
N LYS A 23 -3.98 -0.65 -2.68
CA LYS A 23 -3.89 0.82 -2.63
C LYS A 23 -2.69 1.36 -1.83
N TYR A 24 -2.01 0.54 -1.02
CA TYR A 24 -0.96 0.99 -0.09
C TYR A 24 0.28 0.10 -0.11
N CYS A 25 1.49 0.70 -0.08
CA CYS A 25 2.77 -0.02 -0.21
C CYS A 25 3.01 -1.03 0.93
N SER A 26 2.33 -0.84 2.06
CA SER A 26 2.43 -1.67 3.25
C SER A 26 1.20 -1.45 4.15
N GLU A 27 0.96 -2.40 5.05
CA GLU A 27 -0.07 -2.24 6.08
C GLU A 27 0.23 -1.05 7.00
N ARG A 28 1.52 -0.74 7.22
CA ARG A 28 1.95 0.47 7.94
C ARG A 28 1.38 1.73 7.28
N CYS A 29 1.50 1.86 5.96
CA CYS A 29 0.95 3.00 5.22
C CYS A 29 -0.58 3.04 5.26
N ARG A 30 -1.24 1.87 5.20
CA ARG A 30 -2.70 1.79 5.37
C ARG A 30 -3.14 2.32 6.73
N ARG A 31 -2.46 1.92 7.82
CA ARG A 31 -2.75 2.36 9.19
C ARG A 31 -2.42 3.84 9.41
N GLN A 32 -1.35 4.34 8.81
CA GLN A 32 -0.91 5.73 8.99
C GLN A 32 -1.95 6.73 8.47
N ARG A 33 -2.62 6.42 7.34
CA ARG A 33 -3.74 7.23 6.83
C ARG A 33 -4.97 7.24 7.73
N ALA A 34 -5.17 6.20 8.55
CA ALA A 34 -6.28 6.13 9.51
C ALA A 34 -5.98 6.87 10.83
N SER A 35 -4.71 7.23 11.07
CA SER A 35 -4.25 7.82 12.33
C SER A 35 -4.17 9.34 12.32
N THR A 36 -4.51 10.01 11.21
CA THR A 36 -4.59 11.48 11.19
C THR A 36 -5.91 11.90 11.82
N LYS A 37 -5.88 12.11 13.14
CA LYS A 37 -6.82 12.93 13.89
C LYS A 37 -6.15 14.24 14.22
#